data_AF-F4XET2-F1
#
_entry.id   AF-F4XET2-F1
#
_cell.length_a   1.000
_cell.length_b   1.000
_cell.length_c   1.000
_cell.angle_alpha   90.00
_cell.angle_beta   90.00
_cell.angle_gamma   90.00
#
_symmetry.space_group_name_H-M   'P 1'
#
loop_
_entity.id
_entity.type
_entity.pdbx_description
1 polymer ?
#
loop_
_entity_poly.entity_id
_entity_poly.type
_entity_poly.pdbx_seq_one_letter_code
_entity_poly.pdbx_strand_id
1 'polypeptide(L)'
;MTDFLFYLGALSLGGGLVGLILMATGLLTRSRYAARWRCWGWLLLCLRLAIPLPFSFPNVQVRAPIQLHSPSLERPSELPFTAGRPFQEAVPSPVSPVGSSNEENTSSSTSSSQSTPEPEPETKPTIYVSQIVTAVWLLVAAGILIWNLIAHLRLRRFLKRWADPVRDATILPLYNAMGDQLELDRRPRLMTCPGLAAPMLAGLLHPVLLLPEQPLAPKELEYALLHELTHYRRRDIWLKALALWVRAVHWFNPLVWLMARAIEQDTELSCDEAVLRRLPPEEHAAYGKTILSAVERLKARS
;
A
#
# COMPACT_ATOMS: atom_id res chain seq x y z
N MET A 1 -14.06 -11.84 -2.22
CA MET A 1 -13.16 -10.92 -3.00
C MET A 1 -13.62 -9.47 -2.93
N THR A 2 -14.92 -9.19 -3.00
CA THR A 2 -15.51 -7.85 -2.76
C THR A 2 -15.06 -7.25 -1.43
N ASP A 3 -15.06 -8.04 -0.36
CA ASP A 3 -14.69 -7.58 0.97
C ASP A 3 -13.24 -7.11 1.02
N PHE A 4 -12.33 -7.80 0.34
CA PHE A 4 -10.92 -7.42 0.25
C PHE A 4 -10.72 -6.05 -0.41
N LEU A 5 -11.40 -5.76 -1.53
CA LEU A 5 -11.32 -4.46 -2.20
C LEU A 5 -11.92 -3.34 -1.34
N PHE A 6 -13.01 -3.62 -0.63
CA PHE A 6 -13.60 -2.68 0.31
C PHE A 6 -12.66 -2.38 1.49
N TYR A 7 -12.06 -3.40 2.09
CA TYR A 7 -11.05 -3.24 3.14
C TYR A 7 -9.83 -2.46 2.63
N LEU A 8 -9.34 -2.76 1.42
CA LEU A 8 -8.24 -2.04 0.81
C LEU A 8 -8.57 -0.55 0.64
N GLY A 9 -9.77 -0.23 0.16
CA GLY A 9 -10.26 1.15 0.03
C GLY A 9 -10.37 1.88 1.37
N ALA A 10 -10.99 1.24 2.38
CA ALA A 10 -11.12 1.80 3.73
C ALA A 10 -9.75 2.08 4.38
N LEU A 11 -8.81 1.15 4.19
CA LEU A 11 -7.46 1.21 4.72
C LEU A 11 -6.63 2.29 4.01
N SER A 12 -6.85 2.49 2.71
CA SER A 12 -6.25 3.57 1.92
C SER A 12 -6.77 4.95 2.34
N LEU A 13 -8.08 5.09 2.59
CA LEU A 13 -8.69 6.34 3.06
C LEU A 13 -8.22 6.72 4.47
N GLY A 14 -8.27 5.76 5.40
CA GLY A 14 -7.80 5.97 6.78
C GLY A 14 -6.29 6.26 6.84
N GLY A 15 -5.48 5.51 6.09
CA GLY A 15 -4.04 5.75 6.01
C GLY A 15 -3.69 7.08 5.35
N GLY A 16 -4.47 7.51 4.35
CA GLY A 16 -4.35 8.83 3.73
C GLY A 16 -4.58 9.96 4.74
N LEU A 17 -5.62 9.86 5.59
CA LEU A 17 -5.89 10.85 6.64
C LEU A 17 -4.74 10.91 7.67
N VAL A 18 -4.26 9.76 8.14
CA VAL A 18 -3.11 9.69 9.06
C VAL A 18 -1.85 10.28 8.40
N GLY A 19 -1.62 9.98 7.12
CA GLY A 19 -0.53 10.56 6.35
C GLY A 19 -0.62 12.08 6.26
N LEU A 20 -1.81 12.63 6.00
CA LEU A 20 -2.03 14.08 5.98
C LEU A 20 -1.78 14.72 7.35
N ILE A 21 -2.21 14.08 8.44
CA ILE A 21 -1.94 14.56 9.80
C ILE A 21 -0.43 14.55 10.09
N LEU A 22 0.30 13.49 9.69
CA LEU A 22 1.76 13.42 9.82
C LEU A 22 2.46 14.50 8.98
N MET A 23 1.99 14.79 7.77
CA MET A 23 2.52 15.89 6.96
C MET A 23 2.23 17.25 7.62
N ALA A 24 1.00 17.49 8.07
CA ALA A 24 0.58 18.74 8.69
C ALA A 24 1.35 19.01 9.99
N THR A 25 1.48 18.00 10.86
CA THR A 25 2.35 18.09 12.04
C THR A 25 3.78 18.39 11.64
N GLY A 26 4.30 17.77 10.57
CA GLY A 26 5.60 18.06 9.99
C GLY A 26 5.79 19.51 9.55
N LEU A 27 4.75 20.18 9.04
CA LEU A 27 4.76 21.62 8.71
C LEU A 27 4.82 22.48 9.98
N LEU A 28 4.04 22.12 11.01
CA LEU A 28 3.94 22.90 12.26
C LEU A 28 5.15 22.71 13.19
N THR A 29 5.83 21.57 13.09
CA THR A 29 6.91 21.17 14.01
C THR A 29 8.31 21.29 13.42
N ARG A 30 8.47 21.86 12.22
CA ARG A 30 9.76 22.03 11.50
C ARG A 30 10.89 22.62 12.36
N SER A 31 10.55 23.39 13.40
CA SER A 31 11.53 24.08 14.26
C SER A 31 11.90 23.34 15.56
N ARG A 32 11.13 22.33 16.02
CA ARG A 32 11.24 21.85 17.42
C ARG A 32 11.45 20.36 17.62
N TYR A 33 11.20 19.51 16.64
CA TYR A 33 11.28 18.06 16.82
C TYR A 33 12.27 17.41 15.87
N ALA A 34 13.16 16.58 16.44
CA ALA A 34 14.14 15.80 15.70
C ALA A 34 13.45 14.91 14.65
N ALA A 35 13.92 14.98 13.41
CA ALA A 35 13.30 14.34 12.24
C ALA A 35 13.20 12.80 12.36
N ARG A 36 13.92 12.20 13.30
CA ARG A 36 13.84 10.77 13.68
C ARG A 36 12.43 10.26 13.98
N TRP A 37 11.61 10.99 14.73
CA TRP A 37 10.28 10.49 15.14
C TRP A 37 9.32 10.40 13.95
N ARG A 38 9.50 11.29 12.97
CA ARG A 38 8.71 11.29 11.74
C ARG A 38 9.03 10.07 10.90
N CYS A 39 10.30 9.67 10.80
CA CYS A 39 10.70 8.43 10.13
C CYS A 39 10.04 7.19 10.76
N TRP A 40 9.94 7.14 12.10
CA TRP A 40 9.21 6.07 12.80
C TRP A 40 7.70 6.11 12.54
N GLY A 41 7.09 7.29 12.55
CA GLY A 41 5.68 7.46 12.19
C GLY A 41 5.40 6.98 10.77
N TRP A 42 6.27 7.32 9.82
CA TRP A 42 6.19 6.83 8.45
C TRP A 42 6.36 5.33 8.33
N LEU A 43 7.30 4.74 9.05
CA LEU A 43 7.50 3.30 9.09
C LEU A 43 6.26 2.57 9.59
N LEU A 44 5.65 3.04 10.70
CA LEU A 44 4.44 2.46 11.26
C LEU A 44 3.25 2.58 10.31
N LEU A 45 3.08 3.75 9.68
CA LEU A 45 2.03 3.95 8.68
C LEU A 45 2.23 3.04 7.46
N CYS A 46 3.45 2.94 6.95
CA CYS A 46 3.76 2.04 5.85
C CYS A 46 3.52 0.58 6.22
N LEU A 47 3.90 0.15 7.42
CA LEU A 47 3.64 -1.21 7.90
C LEU A 47 2.12 -1.47 8.00
N ARG A 48 1.37 -0.50 8.52
CA ARG A 48 -0.09 -0.56 8.60
C ARG A 48 -0.77 -0.63 7.23
N LEU A 49 -0.28 0.14 6.26
CA LEU A 49 -0.74 0.14 4.87
C LEU A 49 -0.32 -1.10 4.10
N ALA A 50 0.81 -1.69 4.50
CA ALA A 50 1.37 -2.86 3.87
C ALA A 50 0.68 -4.17 4.30
N ILE A 51 0.10 -4.18 5.49
CA ILE A 51 -0.58 -5.35 6.04
C ILE A 51 -2.09 -5.16 5.88
N PRO A 52 -2.73 -5.70 4.83
CA PRO A 52 -4.18 -5.79 4.73
C PRO A 52 -4.69 -6.93 5.64
N LEU A 53 -4.21 -7.02 6.87
CA LEU A 53 -4.79 -7.93 7.86
C LEU A 53 -6.03 -7.22 8.42
N PRO A 54 -7.22 -7.81 8.27
CA PRO A 54 -8.33 -7.41 9.10
C PRO A 54 -7.92 -7.80 10.52
N PHE A 55 -7.46 -6.84 11.32
CA PHE A 55 -7.64 -6.95 12.76
C PHE A 55 -9.14 -6.85 12.99
N SER A 56 -9.84 -7.96 12.75
CA SER A 56 -11.19 -8.16 13.23
C SER A 56 -11.05 -8.20 14.74
N PHE A 57 -11.16 -7.05 15.39
CA PHE A 57 -11.45 -7.02 16.82
C PHE A 57 -12.77 -7.79 16.98
N PRO A 58 -12.80 -8.94 17.67
CA PRO A 58 -13.96 -9.83 17.64
C PRO A 58 -15.26 -9.21 18.17
N ASN A 59 -15.26 -7.97 18.68
CA ASN A 59 -16.37 -7.37 19.41
C ASN A 59 -16.61 -5.87 19.19
N VAL A 60 -16.11 -5.25 18.10
CA VAL A 60 -16.47 -3.85 17.80
C VAL A 60 -17.41 -3.79 16.62
N GLN A 61 -18.70 -4.04 16.88
CA GLN A 61 -19.77 -3.57 16.00
C GLN A 61 -19.77 -2.04 16.09
N VAL A 62 -19.11 -1.37 15.13
CA VAL A 62 -19.31 0.06 14.90
C VAL A 62 -20.73 0.21 14.37
N ARG A 63 -21.68 0.34 15.28
CA ARG A 63 -23.07 0.66 14.97
C ARG A 63 -23.06 2.09 14.43
N ALA A 64 -23.22 2.26 13.13
CA ALA A 64 -23.41 3.58 12.56
C ALA A 64 -24.58 4.27 13.29
N PRO A 65 -24.44 5.52 13.74
CA PRO A 65 -25.45 6.19 14.59
C PRO A 65 -26.78 6.46 13.87
N ILE A 66 -26.85 6.22 12.55
CA ILE A 66 -28.04 6.49 11.75
C ILE A 66 -28.54 5.16 11.17
N GLN A 67 -29.51 4.58 11.86
CA GLN A 67 -30.34 3.49 11.35
C GLN A 67 -31.43 4.12 10.48
N LEU A 68 -31.20 4.22 9.17
CA LEU A 68 -32.27 4.54 8.23
C LEU A 68 -33.25 3.36 8.23
N HIS A 69 -34.36 3.51 8.95
CA HIS A 69 -35.50 2.61 8.81
C HIS A 69 -36.01 2.77 7.38
N SER A 70 -35.64 1.85 6.49
CA SER A 70 -36.34 1.72 5.22
C SER A 70 -37.76 1.26 5.54
N PRO A 71 -38.81 2.02 5.21
CA PRO A 71 -40.15 1.52 5.36
C PRO A 71 -40.26 0.29 4.45
N SER A 72 -40.52 -0.86 5.05
CA SER A 72 -40.93 -2.06 4.33
C SER A 72 -42.19 -1.69 3.56
N LEU A 73 -42.07 -1.59 2.23
CA LEU A 73 -43.23 -1.64 1.36
C LEU A 73 -43.84 -3.03 1.57
N GLU A 74 -44.89 -3.11 2.39
CA GLU A 74 -45.81 -4.23 2.35
C GLU A 74 -46.26 -4.37 0.89
N ARG A 75 -45.73 -5.38 0.20
CA ARG A 75 -46.25 -5.80 -1.09
C ARG A 75 -47.70 -6.21 -0.81
N PRO A 76 -48.71 -5.52 -1.38
CA PRO A 76 -50.10 -5.91 -1.16
C PRO A 76 -50.24 -7.37 -1.59
N SER A 77 -50.81 -8.19 -0.71
CA SER A 77 -51.13 -9.59 -0.98
C SER A 77 -51.78 -9.69 -2.36
N GLU A 78 -51.19 -10.52 -3.23
CA GLU A 78 -51.80 -10.87 -4.51
C GLU A 78 -53.21 -11.40 -4.22
N LEU A 79 -54.23 -10.67 -4.66
CA LEU A 79 -55.61 -11.14 -4.67
C LEU A 79 -55.65 -12.43 -5.50
N PRO A 80 -56.31 -13.50 -5.05
CA PRO A 80 -56.49 -14.66 -5.90
C PRO A 80 -57.28 -14.25 -7.13
N PHE A 81 -56.63 -14.34 -8.29
CA PHE A 81 -57.29 -14.19 -9.57
C PHE A 81 -58.22 -15.40 -9.77
N THR A 82 -59.49 -15.24 -9.42
CA THR A 82 -60.51 -16.24 -9.74
C THR A 82 -60.89 -16.11 -11.21
N ALA A 83 -60.10 -16.73 -12.09
CA ALA A 83 -60.51 -17.01 -13.45
C ALA A 83 -61.63 -18.07 -13.43
N GLY A 84 -62.80 -17.70 -13.91
CA GLY A 84 -63.82 -18.66 -14.35
C GLY A 84 -65.07 -18.72 -13.49
N ARG A 85 -66.02 -17.81 -13.76
CA ARG A 85 -67.44 -18.17 -13.77
C ARG A 85 -68.09 -17.57 -15.02
N PRO A 86 -68.54 -18.39 -15.98
CA PRO A 86 -69.39 -17.92 -17.06
C PRO A 86 -70.72 -17.46 -16.48
N PHE A 87 -71.25 -16.37 -17.05
CA PHE A 87 -72.63 -15.92 -16.85
C PHE A 87 -73.61 -17.07 -17.14
N GLN A 88 -74.47 -17.40 -16.18
CA GLN A 88 -75.66 -18.19 -16.46
C GLN A 88 -76.86 -17.54 -15.80
N GLU A 89 -77.68 -16.98 -16.68
CA GLU A 89 -78.93 -16.29 -16.46
C GLU A 89 -80.05 -17.33 -16.38
N ALA A 90 -80.75 -17.44 -15.24
CA ALA A 90 -82.13 -17.91 -15.13
C ALA A 90 -82.62 -17.85 -13.66
N VAL A 91 -83.82 -17.29 -13.51
CA VAL A 91 -84.65 -17.10 -12.29
C VAL A 91 -85.85 -18.08 -12.42
N PRO A 92 -86.69 -18.41 -11.39
CA PRO A 92 -86.51 -18.79 -9.98
C PRO A 92 -87.24 -20.12 -9.58
N SER A 93 -87.18 -20.45 -8.27
CA SER A 93 -88.20 -21.15 -7.42
C SER A 93 -88.07 -22.69 -7.16
N PRO A 94 -88.62 -23.23 -6.04
CA PRO A 94 -88.56 -22.75 -4.64
C PRO A 94 -88.46 -23.87 -3.54
N VAL A 95 -88.23 -23.45 -2.28
CA VAL A 95 -88.51 -24.05 -0.94
C VAL A 95 -87.98 -25.45 -0.51
N SER A 96 -87.07 -25.42 0.48
CA SER A 96 -86.81 -26.22 1.74
C SER A 96 -87.37 -27.66 1.97
N PRO A 97 -87.03 -28.40 3.07
CA PRO A 97 -86.07 -28.14 4.18
C PRO A 97 -85.19 -29.36 4.63
N VAL A 98 -84.24 -29.05 5.52
CA VAL A 98 -83.79 -29.82 6.72
C VAL A 98 -83.32 -31.28 6.56
N GLY A 99 -82.06 -31.51 6.94
CA GLY A 99 -81.51 -32.82 7.27
C GLY A 99 -80.19 -32.70 8.04
N SER A 100 -80.26 -32.97 9.34
CA SER A 100 -79.15 -33.08 10.29
C SER A 100 -78.25 -34.29 10.01
N SER A 101 -76.97 -34.18 10.36
CA SER A 101 -75.98 -35.22 10.78
C SER A 101 -74.61 -34.92 10.17
N ASN A 102 -73.62 -34.54 10.98
CA ASN A 102 -72.72 -35.39 11.76
C ASN A 102 -71.71 -36.19 10.92
N GLU A 103 -70.46 -36.01 11.36
CA GLU A 103 -69.37 -36.99 11.39
C GLU A 103 -68.54 -37.25 10.12
N GLU A 104 -67.27 -36.84 10.27
CA GLU A 104 -66.07 -37.61 9.99
C GLU A 104 -66.18 -38.73 8.95
N ASN A 105 -65.44 -38.58 7.85
CA ASN A 105 -64.61 -39.69 7.42
C ASN A 105 -63.38 -39.26 6.62
N THR A 106 -62.23 -39.52 7.23
CA THR A 106 -61.01 -40.04 6.63
C THR A 106 -61.18 -40.62 5.23
N SER A 107 -60.42 -40.11 4.26
CA SER A 107 -59.84 -40.93 3.18
C SER A 107 -58.71 -40.17 2.48
N SER A 108 -57.50 -40.58 2.84
CA SER A 108 -56.30 -40.53 2.02
C SER A 108 -56.58 -40.66 0.52
N SER A 109 -56.20 -39.63 -0.24
CA SER A 109 -55.94 -39.74 -1.67
C SER A 109 -54.46 -39.47 -1.91
N THR A 110 -53.70 -40.56 -1.94
CA THR A 110 -52.37 -40.63 -2.53
C THR A 110 -52.48 -40.28 -4.01
N SER A 111 -51.96 -39.12 -4.41
CA SER A 111 -51.58 -38.86 -5.79
C SER A 111 -50.08 -38.67 -5.86
N SER A 112 -49.41 -39.72 -6.31
CA SER A 112 -48.01 -39.66 -6.72
C SER A 112 -47.90 -38.95 -8.07
N SER A 113 -46.82 -38.19 -8.20
CA SER A 113 -46.06 -37.98 -9.42
C SER A 113 -46.61 -36.98 -10.44
N GLN A 114 -46.03 -35.78 -10.41
CA GLN A 114 -45.27 -35.29 -11.56
C GLN A 114 -44.10 -34.44 -11.07
N SER A 115 -42.94 -35.07 -11.00
CA SER A 115 -41.63 -34.43 -10.93
C SER A 115 -41.41 -33.67 -12.24
N THR A 116 -41.70 -32.37 -12.24
CA THR A 116 -41.11 -31.44 -13.20
C THR A 116 -39.59 -31.51 -13.02
N PRO A 117 -38.80 -31.75 -14.08
CA PRO A 117 -37.36 -31.66 -13.95
C PRO A 117 -37.03 -30.22 -13.56
N GLU A 118 -36.49 -30.08 -12.36
CA GLU A 118 -35.91 -28.86 -11.83
C GLU A 118 -34.94 -28.30 -12.89
N PRO A 119 -35.07 -27.03 -13.31
CA PRO A 119 -34.14 -26.47 -14.27
C PRO A 119 -32.75 -26.50 -13.61
N GLU A 120 -31.85 -27.34 -14.13
CA GLU A 120 -30.45 -27.28 -13.77
C GLU A 120 -29.98 -25.83 -13.94
N PRO A 121 -29.37 -25.21 -12.92
CA PRO A 121 -28.82 -23.88 -13.09
C PRO A 121 -27.69 -24.00 -14.11
N GLU A 122 -27.95 -23.54 -15.34
CA GLU A 122 -26.90 -23.24 -16.32
C GLU A 122 -25.91 -22.31 -15.62
N THR A 123 -24.80 -22.88 -15.16
CA THR A 123 -23.69 -22.14 -14.54
C THR A 123 -22.91 -21.47 -15.66
N LYS A 124 -23.53 -20.45 -16.27
CA LYS A 124 -22.83 -19.48 -17.11
C LYS A 124 -21.72 -18.89 -16.24
N PRO A 125 -20.46 -18.84 -16.72
CA PRO A 125 -19.39 -18.19 -15.98
C PRO A 125 -19.71 -16.70 -15.93
N THR A 126 -20.46 -16.29 -14.91
CA THR A 126 -20.70 -14.89 -14.59
C THR A 126 -19.39 -14.39 -14.02
N ILE A 127 -18.51 -13.90 -14.90
CA ILE A 127 -17.34 -13.15 -14.49
C ILE A 127 -17.88 -11.94 -13.72
N TYR A 128 -17.84 -12.01 -12.40
CA TYR A 128 -18.29 -10.93 -11.54
C TYR A 128 -17.36 -9.75 -11.79
N VAL A 129 -17.92 -8.54 -11.94
CA VAL A 129 -17.15 -7.29 -12.13
C VAL A 129 -16.01 -7.15 -11.11
N SER A 130 -16.21 -7.64 -9.88
CA SER A 130 -15.20 -7.69 -8.82
C SER A 130 -13.95 -8.51 -9.17
N GLN A 131 -14.10 -9.60 -9.94
CA GLN A 131 -12.99 -10.42 -10.44
C GLN A 131 -12.18 -9.65 -11.49
N ILE A 132 -12.85 -8.96 -12.41
CA ILE A 132 -12.18 -8.10 -13.42
C ILE A 132 -11.40 -6.99 -12.72
N VAL A 133 -12.03 -6.28 -11.77
CA VAL A 133 -11.39 -5.20 -11.02
C VAL A 133 -10.19 -5.71 -10.23
N THR A 134 -10.31 -6.88 -9.59
CA THR A 134 -9.18 -7.48 -8.85
C THR A 134 -8.06 -7.92 -9.78
N ALA A 135 -8.40 -8.51 -10.94
CA ALA A 135 -7.41 -8.91 -11.93
C ALA A 135 -6.65 -7.71 -12.50
N VAL A 136 -7.35 -6.63 -12.85
CA VAL A 136 -6.73 -5.36 -13.29
C VAL A 136 -5.87 -4.77 -12.17
N TRP A 137 -6.36 -4.73 -10.93
CA TRP A 137 -5.59 -4.23 -9.80
C TRP A 137 -4.30 -5.01 -9.57
N LEU A 138 -4.37 -6.35 -9.59
CA LEU A 138 -3.20 -7.23 -9.47
C LEU A 138 -2.23 -7.03 -10.63
N LEU A 139 -2.72 -6.90 -11.86
CA LEU A 139 -1.90 -6.72 -13.05
C LEU A 139 -1.12 -5.41 -12.98
N VAL A 140 -1.76 -4.30 -12.59
CA VAL A 140 -1.09 -2.99 -12.46
C VAL A 140 -0.09 -3.02 -11.30
N ALA A 141 -0.47 -3.54 -10.14
CA ALA A 141 0.43 -3.66 -8.99
C ALA A 141 1.65 -4.53 -9.32
N ALA A 142 1.43 -5.68 -9.97
CA ALA A 142 2.50 -6.56 -10.44
C ALA A 142 3.37 -5.86 -11.49
N GLY A 143 2.79 -5.12 -12.43
CA GLY A 143 3.52 -4.34 -13.43
C GLY A 143 4.48 -3.32 -12.79
N ILE A 144 4.02 -2.57 -11.78
CA ILE A 144 4.87 -1.64 -11.03
C ILE A 144 6.01 -2.37 -10.32
N LEU A 145 5.71 -3.48 -9.64
CA LEU A 145 6.73 -4.26 -8.93
C LEU A 145 7.75 -4.90 -9.88
N ILE A 146 7.29 -5.46 -11.01
CA ILE A 146 8.13 -6.05 -12.05
C ILE A 146 9.02 -4.97 -12.67
N TRP A 147 8.49 -3.79 -12.98
CA TRP A 147 9.30 -2.68 -13.50
C TRP A 147 10.43 -2.31 -12.54
N ASN A 148 10.13 -2.16 -11.26
CA ASN A 148 11.14 -1.85 -10.24
C ASN A 148 12.14 -3.00 -10.05
N LEU A 149 11.68 -4.25 -10.13
CA LEU A 149 12.54 -5.42 -10.08
C LEU A 149 13.49 -5.46 -11.28
N ILE A 150 13.00 -5.21 -12.50
CA ILE A 150 13.82 -5.13 -13.71
C ILE A 150 14.84 -4.00 -13.58
N ALA A 151 14.43 -2.81 -13.11
CA ALA A 151 15.35 -1.69 -12.88
C ALA A 151 16.47 -2.08 -11.89
N HIS A 152 16.12 -2.74 -10.78
CA HIS A 152 17.08 -3.24 -9.80
C HIS A 152 18.01 -4.31 -10.38
N LEU A 153 17.49 -5.25 -11.16
CA LEU A 153 18.29 -6.27 -11.83
C LEU A 153 19.21 -5.67 -12.89
N ARG A 154 18.75 -4.64 -13.62
CA ARG A 154 19.56 -3.89 -14.58
C ARG A 154 20.70 -3.16 -13.86
N LEU A 155 20.42 -2.48 -12.76
CA LEU A 155 21.44 -1.85 -11.92
C LEU A 155 22.43 -2.90 -11.42
N ARG A 156 21.98 -4.03 -10.88
CA ARG A 156 22.88 -5.12 -10.44
C ARG A 156 23.75 -5.67 -11.55
N ARG A 157 23.20 -5.89 -12.74
CA ARG A 157 23.97 -6.34 -13.92
C ARG A 157 24.98 -5.28 -14.35
N PHE A 158 24.59 -4.01 -14.32
CA PHE A 158 25.47 -2.89 -14.62
C PHE A 158 26.64 -2.84 -13.62
N LEU A 159 26.35 -2.87 -12.32
CA LEU A 159 27.37 -2.88 -11.26
C LEU A 159 28.28 -4.11 -11.35
N LYS A 160 27.74 -5.29 -11.63
CA LYS A 160 28.57 -6.50 -11.81
C LYS A 160 29.54 -6.37 -13.00
N ARG A 161 29.16 -5.61 -14.04
CA ARG A 161 29.96 -5.46 -15.25
C ARG A 161 30.96 -4.31 -15.18
N TRP A 162 30.62 -3.23 -14.48
CA TRP A 162 31.34 -1.96 -14.55
C TRP A 162 31.86 -1.46 -13.21
N ALA A 163 31.40 -1.98 -12.07
CA ALA A 163 31.89 -1.53 -10.78
C ALA A 163 33.13 -2.33 -10.36
N ASP A 164 34.15 -1.63 -9.87
CA ASP A 164 35.42 -2.20 -9.41
C ASP A 164 35.61 -1.87 -7.91
N PRO A 165 36.09 -2.79 -7.05
CA PRO A 165 36.50 -2.45 -5.69
C PRO A 165 37.50 -1.29 -5.63
N VAL A 166 37.26 -0.34 -4.74
CA VAL A 166 38.18 0.76 -4.49
C VAL A 166 39.44 0.24 -3.80
N ARG A 167 40.61 0.48 -4.41
CA ARG A 167 41.93 0.10 -3.88
C ARG A 167 42.80 1.30 -3.51
N ASP A 168 42.23 2.50 -3.57
CA ASP A 168 42.94 3.74 -3.29
C ASP A 168 43.37 3.81 -1.81
N ALA A 169 44.67 4.00 -1.59
CA ALA A 169 45.31 4.05 -0.29
C ALA A 169 44.90 5.28 0.55
N THR A 170 44.29 6.30 -0.08
CA THR A 170 43.79 7.50 0.60
C THR A 170 42.32 7.37 0.99
N ILE A 171 41.50 6.77 0.11
CA ILE A 171 40.05 6.65 0.31
C ILE A 171 39.72 5.56 1.33
N LEU A 172 40.43 4.43 1.32
CA LEU A 172 40.13 3.30 2.22
C LEU A 172 40.31 3.67 3.71
N PRO A 173 41.39 4.34 4.15
CA PRO A 173 41.51 4.80 5.53
C PRO A 173 40.42 5.79 5.92
N LEU A 174 40.10 6.75 5.04
CA LEU A 174 39.03 7.73 5.27
C LEU A 174 37.68 7.03 5.45
N TYR A 175 37.35 6.10 4.55
CA TYR A 175 36.14 5.29 4.62
C TYR A 175 36.03 4.48 5.92
N ASN A 176 37.13 3.85 6.33
CA ASN A 176 37.18 3.08 7.56
C ASN A 176 37.01 3.98 8.79
N ALA A 177 37.70 5.13 8.83
CA ALA A 177 37.57 6.10 9.91
C ALA A 177 36.13 6.63 10.06
N MET A 178 35.45 6.94 8.95
CA MET A 178 34.03 7.33 8.99
C MET A 178 33.13 6.19 9.48
N GLY A 179 33.43 4.95 9.08
CA GLY A 179 32.72 3.77 9.57
C GLY A 179 32.91 3.52 11.06
N ASP A 180 34.11 3.78 11.59
CA ASP A 180 34.43 3.72 13.03
C ASP A 180 33.74 4.84 13.81
N GLN A 181 33.77 6.08 13.30
CA GLN A 181 33.06 7.22 13.87
C GLN A 181 31.54 7.00 13.95
N LEU A 182 30.99 6.25 12.98
CA LEU A 182 29.59 5.85 12.95
C LEU A 182 29.31 4.54 13.67
N GLU A 183 30.29 3.92 14.34
CA GLU A 183 30.15 2.67 15.10
C GLU A 183 29.43 1.58 14.31
N LEU A 184 29.87 1.35 13.06
CA LEU A 184 29.25 0.38 12.16
C LEU A 184 29.76 -1.03 12.44
N ASP A 185 28.87 -1.95 12.85
CA ASP A 185 29.20 -3.38 13.02
C ASP A 185 29.65 -4.04 11.70
N ARG A 186 29.07 -3.60 10.59
CA ARG A 186 29.40 -4.03 9.23
C ARG A 186 29.43 -2.82 8.33
N ARG A 187 30.30 -2.85 7.33
CA ARG A 187 30.46 -1.77 6.36
C ARG A 187 29.94 -2.21 4.98
N PRO A 188 29.21 -1.36 4.24
CA PRO A 188 28.81 -1.69 2.88
C PRO A 188 30.04 -1.88 1.99
N ARG A 189 29.94 -2.65 0.92
CA ARG A 189 31.09 -2.81 0.01
C ARG A 189 31.38 -1.49 -0.68
N LEU A 190 32.64 -1.04 -0.67
CA LEU A 190 33.05 0.18 -1.36
C LEU A 190 33.50 -0.17 -2.79
N MET A 191 32.84 0.41 -3.79
CA MET A 191 33.15 0.19 -5.20
C MET A 191 33.15 1.52 -5.96
N THR A 192 34.03 1.68 -6.95
CA THR A 192 33.95 2.76 -7.95
C THR A 192 33.14 2.28 -9.13
N CYS A 193 32.39 3.18 -9.78
CA CYS A 193 31.60 2.83 -10.95
C CYS A 193 31.57 3.98 -11.97
N PRO A 194 31.86 3.70 -13.25
CA PRO A 194 31.75 4.69 -14.31
C PRO A 194 30.28 5.13 -14.47
N GLY A 195 30.09 6.40 -14.81
CA GLY A 195 28.75 6.94 -15.07
C GLY A 195 28.01 7.48 -13.84
N LEU A 196 28.56 7.37 -12.63
CA LEU A 196 28.02 8.04 -11.45
C LEU A 196 28.50 9.49 -11.38
N ALA A 197 27.60 10.40 -10.99
CA ALA A 197 27.90 11.83 -10.83
C ALA A 197 28.13 12.23 -9.36
N ALA A 198 27.68 11.39 -8.43
CA ALA A 198 27.83 11.56 -7.00
C ALA A 198 27.92 10.18 -6.34
N PRO A 199 28.50 10.08 -5.12
CA PRO A 199 28.42 8.89 -4.30
C PRO A 199 26.97 8.45 -4.08
N MET A 200 26.73 7.15 -4.02
CA MET A 200 25.38 6.61 -3.84
C MET A 200 25.42 5.24 -3.16
N LEU A 201 24.54 5.04 -2.18
CA LEU A 201 24.27 3.73 -1.59
C LEU A 201 23.24 2.94 -2.43
N ALA A 202 23.60 1.74 -2.86
CA ALA A 202 22.74 0.87 -3.65
C ALA A 202 22.62 -0.55 -3.07
N GLY A 203 21.43 -1.16 -3.21
CA GLY A 203 21.21 -2.58 -2.90
C GLY A 203 20.55 -2.83 -1.54
N LEU A 204 19.38 -3.48 -1.57
CA LEU A 204 18.55 -3.71 -0.38
C LEU A 204 19.16 -4.69 0.64
N LEU A 205 19.51 -5.91 0.20
CA LEU A 205 20.05 -6.97 1.08
C LEU A 205 21.58 -6.93 1.22
N HIS A 206 22.25 -6.50 0.16
CA HIS A 206 23.71 -6.46 0.07
C HIS A 206 24.09 -5.05 -0.37
N PRO A 207 24.11 -4.08 0.56
CA PRO A 207 24.36 -2.69 0.23
C PRO A 207 25.81 -2.48 -0.19
N VAL A 208 25.96 -1.68 -1.24
CA VAL A 208 27.21 -1.29 -1.88
C VAL A 208 27.23 0.23 -1.91
N LEU A 209 28.28 0.84 -1.37
CA LEU A 209 28.54 2.26 -1.51
C LEU A 209 29.35 2.45 -2.78
N LEU A 210 28.75 3.17 -3.73
CA LEU A 210 29.33 3.43 -5.03
C LEU A 210 29.93 4.83 -5.06
N LEU A 211 31.18 4.94 -5.49
CA LEU A 211 31.85 6.20 -5.73
C LEU A 211 31.92 6.52 -7.22
N PRO A 212 31.80 7.80 -7.61
CA PRO A 212 32.09 8.22 -8.98
C PRO A 212 33.59 8.07 -9.26
N GLU A 213 33.93 7.82 -10.52
CA GLU A 213 35.34 7.79 -10.96
C GLU A 213 36.00 9.16 -10.90
N GLN A 214 35.21 10.23 -11.05
CA GLN A 214 35.71 11.58 -10.95
C GLN A 214 36.09 11.87 -9.50
N PRO A 215 37.34 12.28 -9.23
CA PRO A 215 37.78 12.54 -7.87
C PRO A 215 37.00 13.73 -7.30
N LEU A 216 36.47 13.55 -6.09
CA LEU A 216 35.95 14.65 -5.28
C LEU A 216 37.10 15.28 -4.50
N ALA A 217 36.96 16.55 -4.14
CA ALA A 217 37.89 17.16 -3.19
C ALA A 217 37.87 16.35 -1.87
N PRO A 218 39.00 16.22 -1.14
CA PRO A 218 39.09 15.35 0.03
C PRO A 218 37.98 15.56 1.07
N LYS A 219 37.65 16.83 1.35
CA LYS A 219 36.60 17.19 2.31
C LYS A 219 35.19 16.95 1.77
N GLU A 220 34.98 17.14 0.47
CA GLU A 220 33.69 16.80 -0.17
C GLU A 220 33.44 15.28 -0.14
N LEU A 221 34.49 14.48 -0.33
CA LEU A 221 34.41 13.03 -0.22
C LEU A 221 34.09 12.60 1.21
N GLU A 222 34.74 13.20 2.21
CA GLU A 222 34.46 12.95 3.63
C GLU A 222 32.98 13.20 3.96
N TYR A 223 32.45 14.37 3.58
CA TYR A 223 31.04 14.71 3.79
C TYR A 223 30.08 13.75 3.08
N ALA A 224 30.37 13.41 1.84
CA ALA A 224 29.53 12.50 1.07
C ALA A 224 29.55 11.07 1.66
N LEU A 225 30.73 10.58 2.07
CA LEU A 225 30.86 9.28 2.74
C LEU A 225 30.10 9.25 4.07
N LEU A 226 30.24 10.30 4.89
CA LEU A 226 29.55 10.40 6.16
C LEU A 226 28.01 10.41 5.98
N HIS A 227 27.52 11.11 4.95
CA HIS A 227 26.11 11.13 4.57
C HIS A 227 25.60 9.75 4.14
N GLU A 228 26.24 9.11 3.16
CA GLU A 228 25.83 7.80 2.64
C GLU A 228 25.94 6.69 3.70
N LEU A 229 26.98 6.73 4.54
CA LEU A 229 27.12 5.79 5.66
C LEU A 229 26.08 6.03 6.76
N THR A 230 25.61 7.26 6.93
CA THR A 230 24.50 7.58 7.85
C THR A 230 23.20 6.94 7.36
N HIS A 231 22.90 7.02 6.07
CA HIS A 231 21.76 6.28 5.47
C HIS A 231 21.90 4.76 5.67
N TYR A 232 23.11 4.23 5.50
CA TYR A 232 23.38 2.82 5.74
C TYR A 232 23.13 2.43 7.20
N ARG A 233 23.67 3.18 8.18
CA ARG A 233 23.48 2.93 9.62
C ARG A 233 22.00 2.91 9.99
N ARG A 234 21.24 3.85 9.44
CA ARG A 234 19.80 4.02 9.71
C ARG A 234 18.91 3.05 8.94
N ARG A 235 19.47 2.28 8.00
CA ARG A 235 18.74 1.31 7.16
C ARG A 235 17.63 1.98 6.32
N ASP A 236 17.85 3.22 5.90
CA ASP A 236 16.85 4.04 5.20
C ASP A 236 16.36 3.38 3.89
N ILE A 237 17.21 2.57 3.25
CA ILE A 237 16.86 1.77 2.07
C ILE A 237 15.66 0.84 2.28
N TRP A 238 15.45 0.33 3.51
CA TRP A 238 14.32 -0.52 3.83
C TRP A 238 13.01 0.27 3.93
N LEU A 239 13.07 1.47 4.50
CA LEU A 239 11.91 2.37 4.53
C LEU A 239 11.52 2.80 3.11
N LYS A 240 12.50 3.16 2.27
CA LYS A 240 12.26 3.48 0.85
C LYS A 240 11.67 2.28 0.09
N ALA A 241 12.17 1.07 0.34
CA ALA A 241 11.62 -0.16 -0.26
C ALA A 241 10.19 -0.47 0.19
N LEU A 242 9.88 -0.28 1.48
CA LEU A 242 8.53 -0.47 2.00
C LEU A 242 7.56 0.58 1.42
N ALA A 243 7.97 1.84 1.35
CA ALA A 243 7.18 2.90 0.72
C ALA A 243 6.90 2.61 -0.76
N LEU A 244 7.88 2.08 -1.50
CA LEU A 244 7.70 1.62 -2.87
C LEU A 244 6.65 0.51 -2.96
N TRP A 245 6.69 -0.46 -2.06
CA TRP A 245 5.75 -1.57 -2.04
C TRP A 245 4.33 -1.09 -1.73
N VAL A 246 4.16 -0.24 -0.71
CA VAL A 246 2.88 0.40 -0.37
C VAL A 246 2.33 1.20 -1.55
N ARG A 247 3.19 1.96 -2.25
CA ARG A 247 2.82 2.70 -3.46
C ARG A 247 2.36 1.79 -4.60
N ALA A 248 2.95 0.61 -4.75
CA ALA A 248 2.53 -0.35 -5.77
C ALA A 248 1.15 -0.97 -5.43
N VAL A 249 0.89 -1.27 -4.16
CA VAL A 249 -0.40 -1.81 -3.69
C VAL A 249 -1.52 -0.76 -3.77
N HIS A 250 -1.23 0.47 -3.36
CA HIS A 250 -2.18 1.59 -3.32
C HIS A 250 -1.96 2.58 -4.48
N TRP A 251 -1.58 2.08 -5.65
CA TRP A 251 -1.19 2.91 -6.80
C TRP A 251 -2.29 3.91 -7.22
N PHE A 252 -3.56 3.55 -7.00
CA PHE A 252 -4.73 4.37 -7.29
C PHE A 252 -4.92 5.56 -6.32
N ASN A 253 -4.27 5.56 -5.16
CA ASN A 253 -4.45 6.59 -4.14
C ASN A 253 -3.40 7.71 -4.27
N PRO A 254 -3.76 8.93 -4.72
CA PRO A 254 -2.81 10.04 -4.87
C PRO A 254 -2.15 10.45 -3.54
N LEU A 255 -2.79 10.25 -2.39
CA LEU A 255 -2.21 10.57 -1.09
C LEU A 255 -1.02 9.67 -0.75
N VAL A 256 -1.01 8.41 -1.23
CA VAL A 256 0.14 7.51 -1.05
C VAL A 256 1.35 7.98 -1.85
N TRP A 257 1.14 8.62 -3.00
CA TRP A 257 2.22 9.24 -3.77
C TRP A 257 2.80 10.47 -3.06
N LEU A 258 1.95 11.30 -2.46
CA LEU A 258 2.38 12.43 -1.63
C LEU A 258 3.12 11.96 -0.38
N MET A 259 2.60 10.92 0.27
CA MET A 259 3.25 10.27 1.41
C MET A 259 4.63 9.76 1.04
N ALA A 260 4.79 9.04 -0.08
CA ALA A 260 6.09 8.54 -0.51
C ALA A 260 7.10 9.68 -0.74
N ARG A 261 6.65 10.84 -1.27
CA ARG A 261 7.50 12.04 -1.39
C ARG A 261 7.86 12.66 -0.04
N ALA A 262 6.92 12.69 0.90
CA ALA A 262 7.17 13.19 2.25
C ALA A 262 8.16 12.28 3.03
N ILE A 263 8.05 10.97 2.85
CA ILE A 263 8.99 9.99 3.42
C ILE A 263 10.40 10.26 2.93
N GLU A 264 10.58 10.47 1.62
CA GLU A 264 11.89 10.80 1.05
C GLU A 264 12.46 12.07 1.69
N GLN A 265 11.70 13.17 1.69
CA GLN A 265 12.12 14.45 2.26
C GLN A 265 12.49 14.35 3.75
N ASP A 266 11.69 13.63 4.54
CA ASP A 266 11.94 13.48 5.97
C ASP A 266 13.12 12.57 6.27
N THR A 267 13.36 11.58 5.40
CA THR A 267 14.51 10.68 5.51
C THR A 267 15.81 11.43 5.27
N GLU A 268 15.84 12.26 4.21
CA GLU A 268 16.97 13.13 3.87
C GLU A 268 17.22 14.17 4.96
N LEU A 269 16.19 14.90 5.40
CA LEU A 269 16.30 15.89 6.49
C LEU A 269 16.82 15.26 7.78
N SER A 270 16.34 14.06 8.12
CA SER A 270 16.83 13.33 9.29
C SER A 270 18.25 12.81 9.13
N CYS A 271 18.71 12.57 7.89
CA CYS A 271 20.08 12.19 7.61
C CYS A 271 20.99 13.39 7.82
N ASP A 272 20.65 14.52 7.22
CA ASP A 272 21.36 15.79 7.37
C ASP A 272 21.47 16.20 8.84
N GLU A 273 20.37 16.15 9.60
CA GLU A 273 20.39 16.44 11.03
C GLU A 273 21.34 15.51 11.80
N ALA A 274 21.40 14.23 11.44
CA ALA A 274 22.28 13.26 12.09
C ALA A 274 23.76 13.48 11.73
N VAL A 275 24.07 13.93 10.51
CA VAL A 275 25.41 14.29 10.07
C VAL A 275 25.87 15.58 10.74
N LEU A 276 25.04 16.63 10.72
CA LEU A 276 25.35 17.93 11.31
C LEU A 276 25.61 17.86 12.82
N ARG A 277 24.99 16.90 13.54
CA ARG A 277 25.28 16.65 14.97
C ARG A 277 26.67 16.07 15.23
N ARG A 278 27.33 15.51 14.21
CA ARG A 278 28.68 14.93 14.29
C ARG A 278 29.75 15.85 13.73
N LEU A 279 29.34 16.81 12.89
CA LEU A 279 30.21 17.83 12.35
C LEU A 279 30.27 19.04 13.28
N PRO A 280 31.43 19.67 13.41
CA PRO A 280 31.53 20.91 14.17
C PRO A 280 30.79 22.04 13.43
N PRO A 281 30.24 23.05 14.14
CA PRO A 281 29.38 24.09 13.54
C PRO A 281 29.99 24.83 12.33
N GLU A 282 31.30 25.04 12.32
CA GLU A 282 32.05 25.67 11.24
C GLU A 282 32.01 24.88 9.92
N GLU A 283 31.79 23.57 9.98
CA GLU A 283 31.74 22.69 8.81
C GLU A 283 30.34 22.56 8.21
N HIS A 284 29.30 23.06 8.89
CA HIS A 284 27.90 22.90 8.47
C HIS A 284 27.62 23.50 7.09
N ALA A 285 28.20 24.67 6.80
CA ALA A 285 28.04 25.34 5.51
C ALA A 285 28.75 24.59 4.38
N ALA A 286 29.94 24.05 4.65
CA ALA A 286 30.72 23.28 3.69
C ALA A 286 30.04 21.94 3.36
N TYR A 287 29.48 21.27 4.37
CA TYR A 287 28.63 20.10 4.21
C TYR A 287 27.43 20.41 3.31
N GLY A 288 26.64 21.43 3.64
CA GLY A 288 25.45 21.80 2.87
C GLY A 288 25.77 22.12 1.41
N LYS A 289 26.89 22.81 1.15
CA LYS A 289 27.38 23.06 -0.21
C LYS A 289 27.72 21.76 -0.95
N THR A 290 28.35 20.81 -0.28
CA THR A 290 28.73 19.51 -0.87
C THR A 290 27.50 18.73 -1.33
N ILE A 291 26.45 18.67 -0.49
CA ILE A 291 25.20 18.00 -0.83
C ILE A 291 24.50 18.70 -2.00
N LEU A 292 24.45 20.04 -2.00
CA LEU A 292 23.85 20.81 -3.10
C LEU A 292 24.60 20.56 -4.42
N SER A 293 25.93 20.61 -4.42
CA SER A 293 26.74 20.32 -5.60
C SER A 293 26.59 18.87 -6.08
N ALA A 294 26.38 17.90 -5.18
CA ALA A 294 26.06 16.53 -5.57
C ALA A 294 24.72 16.44 -6.31
N VAL A 295 23.68 17.13 -5.82
CA VAL A 295 22.36 17.20 -6.48
C VAL A 295 22.46 17.90 -7.85
N GLU A 296 23.23 18.97 -7.96
CA GLU A 296 23.47 19.67 -9.23
C GLU A 296 24.14 18.75 -10.27
N ARG A 297 25.18 18.00 -9.85
CA ARG A 297 25.86 17.02 -10.71
C ARG A 297 24.92 15.90 -11.18
N LEU A 298 23.98 15.48 -10.34
CA LEU A 298 22.98 14.48 -10.72
C LEU A 298 21.98 15.03 -11.74
N LYS A 299 21.49 16.27 -11.55
CA LYS A 299 20.55 16.92 -12.48
C LYS A 299 21.17 17.23 -13.83
N ALA A 300 22.43 17.64 -13.87
CA ALA A 300 23.12 17.95 -15.13
C ALA A 300 23.31 16.71 -16.04
N ARG A 301 23.07 15.50 -15.52
CA ARG A 301 23.30 14.22 -16.20
C ARG A 301 22.02 13.42 -16.47
N SER A 302 20.86 13.88 -15.98
CA SER A 302 19.53 13.27 -16.17
C SER A 302 18.80 13.89 -17.35
#